data_AF-B0BEQ8-F1
#
_entry.id   AF-B0BEQ8-F1
#
_cell.length_a   1.000
_cell.length_b   1.000
_cell.length_c   1.000
_cell.angle_alpha   90.00
_cell.angle_beta   90.00
_cell.angle_gamma   90.00
#
_symmetry.space_group_name_H-M   'P 1'
#
loop_
_entity.id
_entity.type
_entity.pdbx_description
1 polymer ?
#
loop_
_entity_poly.entity_id
_entity_poly.type
_entity_poly.pdbx_seq_one_letter_code
_entity_poly.pdbx_strand_id
1 'polypeptide(L)' 'QLAVFALIATSSILLISVPVVFASPDGWSSNKNVVFSWYIIYGLD' A
#
# COMPACT_ATOMS: atom_id res chain seq x y z
N GLN A 1 21.54 2.60 -14.76
CA GLN A 1 20.74 3.84 -14.85
C GLN A 1 19.27 3.61 -14.49
N LEU A 2 18.65 2.48 -14.89
CA LEU A 2 17.29 2.14 -14.45
C LEU A 2 17.12 2.09 -12.93
N ALA A 3 18.14 1.62 -12.20
CA ALA A 3 18.15 1.56 -10.74
C ALA A 3 18.04 2.94 -10.07
N VAL A 4 18.66 4.00 -10.62
CA VAL A 4 18.51 5.35 -10.07
C VAL A 4 17.12 5.91 -10.34
N PHE A 5 16.52 5.56 -11.48
CA PHE A 5 15.14 5.93 -11.79
C PHE A 5 14.15 5.25 -10.85
N ALA A 6 14.33 3.95 -10.58
CA ALA A 6 13.54 3.21 -9.60
C ALA A 6 13.72 3.79 -8.19
N LEU A 7 14.96 4.11 -7.79
CA LEU A 7 15.26 4.70 -6.49
C LEU A 7 14.56 6.06 -6.30
N ILE A 8 14.58 6.92 -7.32
CA ILE A 8 13.88 8.22 -7.29
C ILE A 8 12.36 8.01 -7.22
N ALA A 9 11.80 7.11 -8.03
CA ALA A 9 10.36 6.81 -8.01
C ALA A 9 9.92 6.26 -6.65
N THR A 10 10.65 5.31 -6.08
CA THR A 10 10.38 4.74 -4.76
C THR A 10 10.52 5.78 -3.65
N SER A 11 11.52 6.66 -3.71
CA SER A 11 11.67 7.76 -2.75
C SER A 11 10.50 8.74 -2.80
N SER A 12 10.03 9.11 -4.00
CA SER A 12 8.86 9.98 -4.17
C SER A 12 7.58 9.35 -3.62
N ILE A 13 7.38 8.06 -3.87
CA ILE A 13 6.24 7.30 -3.35
C ILE A 13 6.28 7.24 -1.82
N LEU A 14 7.44 7.00 -1.22
CA LEU A 14 7.63 6.98 0.24
C LEU A 14 7.31 8.33 0.89
N LEU A 15 7.72 9.45 0.30
CA LEU A 15 7.45 10.78 0.85
C LEU A 15 5.97 11.13 0.87
N ILE A 16 5.19 10.63 -0.10
CA ILE A 16 3.74 10.86 -0.18
C ILE A 16 2.97 9.82 0.63
N SER A 17 3.44 8.57 0.65
CA SER A 17 2.78 7.47 1.36
C SER A 17 2.87 7.61 2.88
N VAL A 18 3.95 8.20 3.41
CA VAL A 18 4.09 8.48 4.86
C VAL A 18 2.91 9.32 5.36
N PRO A 19 2.70 10.58 4.94
CA PRO A 19 1.57 11.37 5.41
C PRO A 19 0.21 10.76 5.04
N VAL A 20 0.07 10.04 3.92
CA VAL A 20 -1.17 9.31 3.56
C VAL A 20 -1.50 8.19 4.54
N VAL A 21 -0.53 7.36 4.92
CA VAL A 21 -0.70 6.28 5.88
C VAL A 21 -0.98 6.85 7.27
N PHE A 22 -0.29 7.92 7.65
CA PHE A 22 -0.53 8.62 8.92
C PHE A 22 -1.88 9.35 8.96
N ALA A 23 -2.37 9.87 7.83
CA ALA A 23 -3.67 10.55 7.73
C ALA A 23 -4.87 9.59 7.63
N SER A 24 -4.65 8.30 7.40
CA SER A 24 -5.70 7.29 7.30
C SER A 24 -5.50 6.13 8.29
N PRO A 25 -5.62 6.36 9.61
CA PRO A 25 -5.72 5.27 10.58
C PRO A 25 -6.97 4.40 10.34
N ASP A 26 -8.05 4.97 9.80
CA ASP A 26 -9.29 4.27 9.40
C ASP A 26 -9.15 3.43 8.12
N GLY A 27 -8.18 3.75 7.25
CA GLY A 27 -7.90 3.01 6.02
C GLY A 27 -7.39 1.60 6.29
N TRP A 28 -6.63 1.39 7.37
CA TRP A 28 -6.20 0.05 7.81
C TRP A 28 -7.37 -0.80 8.33
N SER A 29 -8.28 -0.21 9.09
CA SER A 29 -9.45 -0.91 9.63
C SER A 29 -10.44 -1.30 8.51
N SER A 30 -10.64 -0.41 7.53
CA SER A 30 -11.51 -0.65 6.37
C SER A 30 -10.90 -1.59 5.32
N ASN A 31 -9.58 -1.49 5.05
CA ASN A 31 -8.87 -2.32 4.08
C ASN A 31 -8.60 -3.76 4.59
N LYS A 32 -8.77 -4.04 5.89
CA LYS A 32 -8.81 -5.43 6.37
C LYS A 32 -9.85 -6.26 5.62
N ASN A 33 -11.02 -5.71 5.32
CA ASN A 33 -12.03 -6.45 4.55
C ASN A 33 -11.70 -6.54 3.06
N VAL A 34 -10.91 -5.63 2.48
CA VAL A 34 -10.51 -5.72 1.07
C VAL A 34 -9.36 -6.71 0.88
N VAL A 35 -8.37 -6.73 1.79
CA VAL A 35 -7.31 -7.75 1.82
C VAL A 35 -7.89 -9.12 2.17
N PHE A 36 -8.86 -9.19 3.08
CA PHE A 36 -9.52 -10.46 3.44
C PHE A 36 -10.53 -10.90 2.38
N SER A 37 -11.26 -9.98 1.75
CA SER A 37 -12.12 -10.31 0.60
C SER A 37 -11.29 -10.72 -0.61
N TRP A 38 -10.06 -10.24 -0.76
CA TRP A 38 -9.12 -10.80 -1.74
C TRP A 38 -8.74 -12.24 -1.36
N TYR A 39 -8.39 -12.51 -0.11
CA TYR A 39 -8.12 -13.88 0.35
C TYR A 39 -9.31 -14.83 0.11
N ILE A 40 -10.54 -14.36 0.36
CA ILE A 40 -11.79 -15.10 0.15
C ILE A 40 -12.16 -15.24 -1.34
N ILE A 41 -11.94 -14.21 -2.17
CA ILE A 41 -12.19 -14.26 -3.62
C ILE A 41 -11.19 -15.15 -4.35
N TYR A 42 -9.95 -15.26 -3.84
CA TYR A 42 -8.90 -16.13 -4.40
C TYR A 42 -8.86 -17.54 -3.79
N GLY A 43 -9.76 -17.85 -2.84
CA GLY A 43 -10.04 -19.23 -2.42
C GLY A 43 -8.78 -20.03 -2.05
N LEU A 44 -8.05 -19.57 -1.02
CA LEU A 44 -7.14 -20.44 -0.28
C LEU A 44 -7.74 -20.60 1.12
N ASP A 45 -8.42 -21.74 1.33
CA ASP A 45 -8.97 -22.30 2.57
C ASP A 45 -9.19 -21.33 3.76
#